data_AF-A0A1Y2HFJ8-F1
#
_entry.id   AF-A0A1Y2HFJ8-F1
#
_cell.length_a   1.000
_cell.length_b   1.000
_cell.length_c   1.000
_cell.angle_alpha   90.00
_cell.angle_beta   90.00
_cell.angle_gamma   90.00
#
_symmetry.space_group_name_H-M   'P 1'
#
loop_
_entity.id
_entity.type
_entity.pdbx_description
1 polymer ?
#
loop_
_entity_poly.entity_id
_entity_poly.type
_entity_poly.pdbx_seq_one_letter_code
_entity_poly.pdbx_strand_id
1 'polypeptide(L)'
;MDPPTPRPITTFTWDDMSTLVYQVDVDLIAVCRRAADNYVNGTKLLNLTAMSRGKRDSILKHERLRSVVKCGPMRLKGVWIPLDRARELARAVKVDAQVYPLLEEQVDAWV
;
A
#
# COMPACT_ATOMS: atom_id res chain seq x y z
N MET A 1 13.05 9.43 19.00
CA MET A 1 11.84 9.10 18.24
C MET A 1 11.49 7.69 18.66
N ASP A 2 10.40 7.53 19.39
CA ASP A 2 9.92 6.20 19.75
C ASP A 2 9.57 5.43 18.47
N PRO A 3 9.76 4.10 18.44
CA PRO A 3 9.38 3.30 17.29
C PRO A 3 7.88 3.46 17.00
N PRO A 4 7.46 3.51 15.73
CA PRO A 4 6.04 3.62 15.39
C PRO A 4 5.28 2.43 15.96
N THR A 5 4.11 2.69 16.55
CA THR A 5 3.23 1.63 17.05
C THR A 5 2.78 0.73 15.89
N PRO A 6 3.02 -0.59 15.94
CA PRO A 6 2.61 -1.50 14.88
C PRO A 6 1.09 -1.57 14.77
N ARG A 7 0.60 -1.51 13.54
CA ARG A 7 -0.80 -1.79 13.22
C ARG A 7 -1.02 -3.29 13.01
N PRO A 8 -2.20 -3.82 13.41
CA PRO A 8 -2.56 -5.19 13.10
C PRO A 8 -2.57 -5.43 11.58
N ILE A 9 -1.94 -6.51 11.15
CA ILE A 9 -2.00 -6.97 9.76
C ILE A 9 -3.20 -7.91 9.61
N THR A 10 -4.09 -7.59 8.69
CA THR A 10 -5.14 -8.52 8.25
C THR A 10 -4.70 -9.20 6.96
N THR A 11 -4.88 -10.52 6.87
CA THR A 11 -4.60 -11.27 5.65
C THR A 11 -5.86 -11.80 4.99
N PHE A 12 -5.92 -11.75 3.66
CA PHE A 12 -6.97 -12.42 2.88
C PHE A 12 -6.46 -12.84 1.50
N THR A 13 -7.10 -13.83 0.89
CA THR A 13 -6.80 -14.26 -0.48
C THR A 13 -7.45 -13.33 -1.48
N TRP A 14 -6.69 -12.93 -2.50
CA TRP A 14 -7.24 -12.30 -3.70
C TRP A 14 -7.29 -13.35 -4.82
N ASP A 15 -8.48 -13.91 -5.01
CA ASP A 15 -8.71 -15.07 -5.89
C ASP A 15 -8.31 -14.79 -7.35
N ASP A 16 -8.70 -13.65 -7.93
CA ASP A 16 -8.38 -13.29 -9.33
C ASP A 16 -6.88 -13.32 -9.63
N MET A 17 -6.05 -13.01 -8.63
CA MET A 17 -4.59 -12.97 -8.74
C MET A 17 -3.91 -14.15 -8.05
N SER A 18 -4.70 -15.06 -7.45
CA SER A 18 -4.24 -16.24 -6.70
C SER A 18 -3.11 -15.92 -5.71
N THR A 19 -3.26 -14.83 -4.95
CA THR A 19 -2.24 -14.34 -4.02
C THR A 19 -2.84 -13.99 -2.67
N LEU A 20 -2.06 -14.22 -1.61
CA LEU A 20 -2.32 -13.63 -0.31
C LEU A 20 -2.10 -12.10 -0.37
N VAL A 21 -2.90 -11.35 0.38
CA VAL A 21 -2.79 -9.90 0.53
C VAL A 21 -2.71 -9.56 2.02
N TYR A 22 -1.70 -8.77 2.39
CA TYR A 22 -1.57 -8.13 3.68
C TYR A 22 -2.26 -6.75 3.64
N GLN A 23 -3.03 -6.43 4.67
CA GLN A 23 -3.76 -5.17 4.78
C GLN A 23 -3.51 -4.53 6.14
N VAL A 24 -3.35 -3.20 6.14
CA VAL A 24 -3.53 -2.36 7.32
C VAL A 24 -4.64 -1.36 7.06
N ASP A 25 -5.43 -1.08 8.08
CA ASP A 25 -6.45 -0.04 8.05
C ASP A 25 -5.94 1.22 8.75
N VAL A 26 -5.98 2.34 8.03
CA VAL A 26 -5.59 3.67 8.50
C VAL A 26 -6.67 4.65 8.08
N ASP A 27 -7.34 5.30 9.04
CA ASP A 27 -8.36 6.31 8.78
C ASP A 27 -9.40 5.90 7.72
N LEU A 28 -9.93 4.67 7.87
CA LEU A 28 -10.90 4.04 6.96
C LEU A 28 -10.37 3.68 5.56
N ILE A 29 -9.06 3.77 5.35
CA ILE A 29 -8.38 3.41 4.12
C ILE A 29 -7.60 2.10 4.35
N ALA A 30 -8.03 1.05 3.64
CA ALA A 30 -7.31 -0.21 3.55
C ALA A 30 -6.11 -0.06 2.60
N VAL A 31 -4.90 -0.06 3.14
CA VAL A 31 -3.65 -0.12 2.35
C VAL A 31 -3.21 -1.57 2.27
N CYS A 32 -2.97 -2.05 1.05
CA CYS A 32 -2.74 -3.48 0.78
C CYS A 32 -1.37 -3.71 0.14
N ARG A 33 -0.74 -4.85 0.47
CA ARG A 33 0.47 -5.42 -0.14
C ARG A 33 0.22 -6.86 -0.58
N ARG A 34 0.60 -7.22 -1.80
CA ARG A 34 0.53 -8.62 -2.29
C ARG A 34 1.73 -9.42 -1.80
N ALA A 35 1.51 -10.67 -1.39
CA ALA A 35 2.59 -11.57 -1.00
C ALA A 35 3.41 -12.09 -2.19
N ALA A 36 2.79 -12.27 -3.36
CA ALA A 36 3.47 -12.87 -4.52
C ALA A 36 4.62 -12.03 -5.09
N ASP A 37 4.49 -10.70 -5.08
CA ASP A 37 5.43 -9.78 -5.72
C ASP A 37 5.79 -8.54 -4.87
N ASN A 38 5.29 -8.47 -3.63
CA ASN A 38 5.48 -7.35 -2.71
C ASN A 38 4.98 -5.99 -3.23
N TYR A 39 4.14 -5.97 -4.26
CA TYR A 39 3.55 -4.72 -4.72
C TYR A 39 2.55 -4.17 -3.70
N VAL A 40 2.57 -2.86 -3.52
CA VAL A 40 1.71 -2.11 -2.62
C VAL A 40 0.75 -1.24 -3.41
N ASN A 41 -0.50 -1.11 -2.94
CA ASN A 41 -1.47 -0.21 -3.56
C ASN A 41 -1.13 1.26 -3.26
N GLY A 42 -0.33 1.87 -4.14
CA GLY A 42 0.12 3.26 -4.05
C GLY A 42 -1.03 4.27 -4.09
N THR A 43 -2.15 3.96 -4.73
CA THR A 43 -3.36 4.82 -4.66
C THR A 43 -3.90 4.91 -3.25
N LYS A 44 -4.01 3.79 -2.53
CA LYS A 44 -4.51 3.78 -1.15
C LYS A 44 -3.51 4.43 -0.19
N LEU A 45 -2.21 4.12 -0.36
CA LEU A 45 -1.13 4.72 0.41
C LEU A 45 -1.13 6.25 0.33
N LEU A 46 -1.24 6.82 -0.89
CA LEU A 46 -1.23 8.28 -1.05
C LEU A 46 -2.55 8.95 -0.63
N ASN A 47 -3.66 8.21 -0.59
CA ASN A 47 -4.93 8.74 -0.05
C ASN A 47 -4.87 8.97 1.46
N LEU A 48 -3.91 8.38 2.19
CA LEU A 48 -3.64 8.73 3.58
C LEU A 48 -3.20 10.18 3.73
N THR A 49 -2.62 10.74 2.67
CA THR A 49 -2.36 12.17 2.59
C THR A 49 -3.62 12.85 2.07
N ALA A 50 -4.02 13.97 2.67
CA ALA A 50 -5.12 14.81 2.17
C ALA A 50 -4.79 15.52 0.84
N MET A 51 -3.94 14.92 -0.01
CA MET A 51 -3.55 15.49 -1.30
C MET A 51 -4.69 15.42 -2.31
N SER A 52 -4.67 16.33 -3.28
CA SER A 52 -5.66 16.31 -4.37
C SER A 52 -5.50 15.08 -5.27
N ARG A 53 -6.61 14.64 -5.86
CA ARG A 53 -6.64 13.56 -6.85
C ARG A 53 -5.63 13.77 -7.97
N GLY A 54 -5.55 14.99 -8.52
CA GLY A 54 -4.62 15.33 -9.60
C GLY A 54 -3.15 15.17 -9.21
N LYS A 55 -2.78 15.57 -7.98
CA LYS A 55 -1.41 15.39 -7.47
C LYS A 55 -1.05 13.92 -7.33
N ARG A 56 -1.94 13.14 -6.71
CA ARG A 56 -1.77 11.69 -6.57
C ARG A 56 -1.61 10.99 -7.91
N ASP A 57 -2.51 11.28 -8.85
CA ASP A 57 -2.50 10.66 -10.18
C ASP A 57 -1.24 11.05 -10.95
N SER A 58 -0.77 12.30 -10.80
CA SER A 58 0.50 12.76 -11.36
C SER A 58 1.69 11.98 -10.80
N ILE A 59 1.80 11.81 -9.47
CA ILE A 59 2.88 11.04 -8.83
C ILE A 59 2.89 9.60 -9.38
N LEU A 60 1.74 8.91 -9.30
CA LEU A 60 1.64 7.51 -9.71
C LEU A 60 1.84 7.30 -11.21
N LYS A 61 1.52 8.29 -12.05
CA LYS A 61 1.75 8.23 -13.50
C LYS A 61 3.25 8.13 -13.86
N HIS A 62 4.14 8.65 -13.02
CA HIS A 62 5.59 8.63 -13.25
C HIS A 62 6.26 7.34 -12.75
N GLU A 63 5.53 6.48 -12.02
CA GLU A 63 6.07 5.20 -11.56
C GLU A 63 6.20 4.21 -12.73
N ARG A 64 7.45 3.85 -13.07
CA ARG A 64 7.77 3.06 -14.27
C ARG A 64 7.20 1.64 -14.23
N LEU A 65 7.32 0.97 -13.10
CA LEU A 65 6.93 -0.44 -12.92
C LEU A 65 5.52 -0.61 -12.37
N ARG A 66 4.67 0.41 -12.52
CA ARG A 66 3.31 0.41 -11.98
C ARG A 66 2.39 -0.59 -12.71
N SER A 67 1.46 -1.18 -11.97
CA SER A 67 0.36 -1.99 -12.50
C SER A 67 -0.98 -1.37 -12.11
N VAL A 68 -1.98 -1.39 -12.99
CA VAL A 68 -3.27 -0.74 -12.76
C VAL A 68 -4.38 -1.77 -12.65
N VAL A 69 -5.07 -1.76 -11.51
CA VAL A 69 -6.20 -2.64 -11.22
C VAL A 69 -7.49 -1.83 -11.30
N LYS A 70 -8.29 -2.08 -12.33
CA LYS A 70 -9.52 -1.32 -12.65
C LYS A 70 -10.81 -1.99 -12.15
N CYS A 71 -10.82 -3.32 -12.11
CA CYS A 71 -11.96 -4.16 -11.73
C CYS A 71 -11.66 -4.91 -10.42
N GLY A 72 -12.67 -5.58 -9.86
CA GLY A 72 -12.56 -6.31 -8.59
C GLY A 72 -12.91 -5.47 -7.35
N PRO A 73 -12.57 -5.94 -6.14
CA PRO A 73 -12.92 -5.30 -4.88
C PRO A 73 -12.41 -3.85 -4.77
N MET A 74 -13.23 -2.94 -4.23
CA MET A 74 -12.92 -1.51 -4.17
C MET A 74 -11.61 -1.19 -3.39
N ARG A 75 -11.29 -1.99 -2.38
CA ARG A 75 -10.03 -1.86 -1.61
C ARG A 75 -8.78 -2.22 -2.43
N LEU A 76 -8.93 -3.04 -3.47
CA LEU A 76 -7.85 -3.52 -4.33
C LEU A 76 -7.69 -2.71 -5.62
N LYS A 77 -8.72 -1.96 -6.04
CA LYS A 77 -8.62 -1.03 -7.19
C LYS A 77 -7.58 0.05 -6.94
N GLY A 78 -6.84 0.40 -7.99
CA GLY A 78 -5.82 1.45 -7.95
C GLY A 78 -4.55 1.10 -8.71
N VAL A 79 -3.55 1.96 -8.53
CA VAL A 79 -2.20 1.76 -9.05
C VAL A 79 -1.37 1.05 -7.98
N TRP A 80 -0.79 -0.07 -8.37
CA TRP A 80 0.11 -0.88 -7.56
C TRP A 80 1.56 -0.63 -8.00
N ILE A 81 2.45 -0.49 -7.03
CA ILE A 81 3.86 -0.15 -7.24
C ILE A 81 4.75 -1.09 -6.41
N PRO A 82 6.02 -1.33 -6.83
CA PRO A 82 6.96 -2.13 -6.04
C PRO A 82 7.15 -1.59 -4.63
N LEU A 83 7.48 -2.49 -3.69
CA LEU A 83 7.71 -2.16 -2.28
C LEU A 83 8.67 -0.98 -2.08
N ASP A 84 9.82 -1.00 -2.74
CA ASP A 84 10.84 0.05 -2.61
C ASP A 84 10.29 1.43 -2.95
N ARG A 85 9.55 1.53 -4.07
CA ARG A 85 8.88 2.77 -4.48
C ARG A 85 7.80 3.19 -3.50
N ALA A 86 7.04 2.23 -2.96
CA ALA A 86 6.05 2.53 -1.92
C ALA A 86 6.71 3.08 -0.64
N ARG A 87 7.86 2.53 -0.21
CA ARG A 87 8.63 3.03 0.94
C ARG A 87 9.11 4.45 0.71
N GLU A 88 9.68 4.73 -0.46
CA GLU A 88 10.17 6.05 -0.82
C GLU A 88 9.05 7.08 -0.85
N LEU A 89 7.91 6.75 -1.49
CA LEU A 89 6.74 7.63 -1.50
C LEU A 89 6.17 7.86 -0.10
N ALA A 90 6.04 6.79 0.71
CA ALA A 90 5.51 6.88 2.06
C ALA A 90 6.35 7.82 2.94
N ARG A 91 7.68 7.71 2.87
CA ARG A 91 8.60 8.61 3.59
C ARG A 91 8.53 10.04 3.07
N ALA A 92 8.49 10.22 1.74
CA ALA A 92 8.40 11.53 1.12
C ALA A 92 7.14 12.30 1.54
N VAL A 93 6.03 11.58 1.76
CA VAL A 93 4.75 12.16 2.18
C VAL A 93 4.43 11.96 3.67
N LYS A 94 5.37 11.41 4.45
CA LYS A 94 5.31 11.22 5.91
C LYS A 94 4.13 10.36 6.40
N VAL A 95 3.85 9.26 5.69
CA VAL A 95 2.82 8.26 6.07
C VAL A 95 3.41 6.89 6.39
N ASP A 96 4.73 6.73 6.27
CA ASP A 96 5.44 5.47 6.54
C ASP A 96 5.21 4.94 7.95
N ALA A 97 5.29 5.81 8.96
CA ALA A 97 4.98 5.46 10.35
C ALA A 97 3.51 5.05 10.54
N GLN A 98 2.59 5.59 9.72
CA GLN A 98 1.16 5.30 9.84
C GLN A 98 0.81 3.92 9.30
N VAL A 99 1.60 3.36 8.38
CA VAL A 99 1.33 2.04 7.78
C VAL A 99 2.23 0.95 8.33
N TYR A 100 3.06 1.25 9.33
CA TYR A 100 3.92 0.25 9.97
C TYR A 100 3.09 -0.90 10.56
N PRO A 101 3.41 -2.18 10.28
CA PRO A 101 4.63 -2.69 9.63
C PRO A 101 4.49 -3.09 8.15
N LEU A 102 3.42 -2.70 7.44
CA LEU A 102 3.08 -3.19 6.09
C LEU A 102 4.24 -3.10 5.07
N LEU A 103 5.08 -2.06 5.21
CA LEU A 103 6.18 -1.76 4.30
C LEU A 103 7.53 -2.33 4.74
N GLU A 104 7.59 -3.13 5.81
CA GLU A 104 8.81 -3.83 6.22
C GLU A 104 9.14 -5.00 5.32
N GLU A 105 10.40 -5.40 5.23
CA GLU A 105 10.82 -6.46 4.29
C GLU A 105 10.04 -7.77 4.52
N GLN A 106 10.01 -8.20 5.78
CA GLN A 106 9.33 -9.40 6.29
C GLN A 106 8.01 -9.01 6.96
N VAL A 107 7.00 -8.69 6.15
CA VAL A 107 5.66 -8.33 6.64
C VAL A 107 4.92 -9.51 7.27
N ASP A 108 5.24 -10.73 6.85
CA ASP A 108 4.71 -12.00 7.34
C ASP A 108 5.08 -12.27 8.81
N ALA A 109 6.18 -11.70 9.31
CA ALA A 109 6.55 -11.74 10.73
C ALA A 109 5.59 -10.96 11.65
N TRP A 110 4.60 -10.25 11.08
CA TRP A 110 3.65 -9.37 11.78
C TRP A 110 2.19 -9.81 11.66
N VAL A 111 1.95 -10.99 11.10
CA VAL A 111 0.61 -11.60 10.94
C VAL A 111 0.24 -12.45 12.14
#